data_AF-A0A7S3PUY1-F1
#
_entry.id   AF-A0A7S3PUY1-F1
#
_cell.length_a   1.000
_cell.length_b   1.000
_cell.length_c   1.000
_cell.angle_alpha   90.00
_cell.angle_beta   90.00
_cell.angle_gamma   90.00
#
_symmetry.space_group_name_H-M   'P 1'
#
loop_
_entity.id
_entity.type
_entity.pdbx_description
1 polymer ?
#
loop_
_entity_poly.entity_id
_entity_poly.type
_entity_poly.pdbx_seq_one_letter_code
_entity_poly.pdbx_strand_id
1 'polypeptide(L)'
;NNVKELGPFLTLVINEALSAKEDDKSLIEPIEDLRAIVLEDAVLRKNVETMFTDAKARQAETPLNTPAIADFDHFLHSLNLIVQTSPAFYTNGASQEAAGLIAFPINALLDFPMSTEAGYTVFSNSLINQQFRKILNHWSIFLES
;
A
#
# COMPACT_ATOMS: atom_id res chain seq x y z
N ASN A 1 10.31 -0.43 22.23
CA ASN A 1 9.12 -1.28 22.12
C ASN A 1 8.15 -0.60 21.14
N ASN A 2 8.57 -0.50 19.87
CA ASN A 2 8.13 0.55 18.93
C ASN A 2 7.24 0.03 17.78
N VAL A 3 6.82 -1.24 17.84
CA VAL A 3 5.99 -1.93 16.83
C VAL A 3 4.49 -1.84 17.16
N LYS A 4 4.13 -1.30 18.33
CA LYS A 4 2.78 -1.44 18.90
C LYS A 4 1.66 -0.66 18.19
N GLU A 5 1.97 0.41 17.47
CA GLU A 5 0.94 1.27 16.84
C GLU A 5 0.72 0.97 15.34
N LEU A 6 1.63 0.23 14.66
CA LEU A 6 1.49 0.02 13.22
C LEU A 6 0.38 -0.99 12.91
N GLY A 7 0.30 -2.10 13.63
CA GLY A 7 -0.75 -3.10 13.46
C GLY A 7 -2.16 -2.49 13.60
N PRO A 8 -2.45 -1.74 14.68
CA PRO A 8 -3.71 -1.01 14.82
C PRO A 8 -3.98 -0.01 13.68
N PHE A 9 -2.99 0.79 13.30
CA PHE A 9 -3.13 1.74 12.19
C PHE A 9 -3.47 1.04 10.86
N LEU A 10 -2.71 0.00 10.49
CA LEU A 10 -2.95 -0.75 9.27
C LEU A 10 -4.29 -1.46 9.29
N THR A 11 -4.73 -1.96 10.45
CA THR A 11 -6.06 -2.57 10.60
C THR A 11 -7.16 -1.56 10.30
N LEU A 12 -7.04 -0.33 10.82
CA LEU A 12 -7.96 0.76 10.53
C LEU A 12 -7.97 1.09 9.05
N VAL A 13 -6.81 1.32 8.45
CA VAL A 13 -6.68 1.64 7.01
C VAL A 13 -7.28 0.55 6.14
N ILE A 14 -6.95 -0.72 6.40
CA ILE A 14 -7.41 -1.86 5.59
C ILE A 14 -8.95 -1.96 5.66
N ASN A 15 -9.55 -1.76 6.83
CA ASN A 15 -11.00 -1.81 6.99
C ASN A 15 -11.70 -0.60 6.36
N GLU A 16 -11.17 0.60 6.55
CA GLU A 16 -11.72 1.82 5.93
C GLU A 16 -11.59 1.79 4.41
N ALA A 17 -10.50 1.23 3.89
CA ALA A 17 -10.30 1.01 2.47
C ALA A 17 -11.33 0.04 1.86
N LEU A 18 -11.80 -0.97 2.62
CA LEU A 18 -12.88 -1.84 2.15
C LEU A 18 -14.17 -1.05 1.96
N SER A 19 -14.56 -0.23 2.94
CA SER A 19 -15.75 0.61 2.82
C SER A 19 -15.59 1.65 1.71
N ALA A 20 -14.41 2.27 1.58
CA ALA A 20 -14.12 3.23 0.51
C ALA A 20 -14.22 2.60 -0.88
N LYS A 21 -13.80 1.35 -1.02
CA LYS A 21 -13.96 0.55 -2.22
C LYS A 21 -15.43 0.24 -2.52
N GLU A 22 -16.18 -0.24 -1.53
CA GLU A 22 -17.60 -0.56 -1.70
C GLU A 22 -18.44 0.67 -2.11
N ASP A 23 -18.03 1.85 -1.63
CA ASP A 23 -18.63 3.14 -1.96
C ASP A 23 -18.11 3.76 -3.27
N ASP A 24 -17.15 3.12 -3.97
CA ASP A 24 -16.47 3.64 -5.17
C ASP A 24 -15.91 5.06 -4.97
N LYS A 25 -15.27 5.30 -3.82
CA LYS A 25 -14.71 6.62 -3.49
C LYS A 25 -13.59 6.98 -4.46
N SER A 26 -13.58 8.22 -4.92
CA SER A 26 -12.53 8.71 -5.83
C SER A 26 -11.13 8.55 -5.25
N LEU A 27 -10.19 8.11 -6.10
CA LEU A 27 -8.77 8.04 -5.77
C LEU A 27 -8.08 9.34 -6.22
N ILE A 28 -6.98 9.71 -5.56
CA ILE A 28 -6.16 10.84 -6.01
C ILE A 28 -5.46 10.50 -7.33
N GLU A 29 -5.10 11.53 -8.09
CA GLU A 29 -4.54 11.39 -9.44
C GLU A 29 -3.38 10.38 -9.54
N PRO A 30 -2.33 10.39 -8.68
CA PRO A 30 -1.25 9.41 -8.78
C PRO A 30 -1.68 7.95 -8.59
N ILE A 31 -2.79 7.71 -7.89
CA ILE A 31 -3.33 6.38 -7.63
C ILE A 31 -4.24 5.95 -8.80
N GLU A 32 -5.04 6.86 -9.36
CA GLU A 32 -5.78 6.59 -10.61
C GLU A 32 -4.84 6.32 -11.79
N ASP A 33 -3.71 7.04 -11.88
CA ASP A 33 -2.66 6.78 -12.87
C ASP A 33 -2.14 5.34 -12.78
N LEU A 34 -1.88 4.85 -11.56
CA LEU A 34 -1.46 3.47 -11.33
C LEU A 34 -2.55 2.48 -11.76
N ARG A 35 -3.81 2.76 -11.39
CA ARG A 35 -4.96 1.94 -11.79
C ARG A 35 -5.07 1.84 -13.32
N ALA A 36 -5.00 2.96 -14.01
CA ALA A 36 -5.14 3.05 -15.46
C ALA A 36 -4.07 2.21 -16.17
N ILE A 37 -2.79 2.36 -15.80
CA ILE A 37 -1.72 1.61 -16.48
C ILE A 37 -1.81 0.09 -16.23
N VAL A 38 -2.30 -0.32 -15.06
CA VAL A 38 -2.50 -1.74 -14.75
C VAL A 38 -3.66 -2.30 -15.54
N LEU A 39 -4.78 -1.55 -15.65
CA LEU A 39 -5.97 -2.01 -16.35
C LEU A 39 -5.84 -2.01 -17.88
N GLU A 40 -4.97 -1.15 -18.43
CA GLU A 40 -4.71 -1.07 -19.88
C GLU A 40 -3.91 -2.27 -20.41
N ASP A 41 -3.00 -2.83 -19.61
CA ASP A 41 -2.19 -4.00 -19.98
C ASP A 41 -2.76 -5.29 -19.36
N ALA A 42 -3.31 -6.18 -20.19
CA ALA A 42 -3.92 -7.41 -19.74
C ALA A 42 -2.96 -8.38 -19.02
N VAL A 43 -1.67 -8.39 -19.38
CA VAL A 43 -0.64 -9.21 -18.74
C VAL A 43 -0.29 -8.62 -17.38
N LEU A 44 -0.11 -7.30 -17.31
CA LEU A 44 0.14 -6.59 -16.06
C LEU A 44 -1.04 -6.75 -15.09
N ARG A 45 -2.27 -6.52 -15.56
CA ARG A 45 -3.50 -6.73 -14.79
C ARG A 45 -3.54 -8.13 -14.18
N LYS A 46 -3.33 -9.16 -15.01
CA LYS A 46 -3.34 -10.55 -14.54
C LYS A 46 -2.28 -10.78 -13.46
N ASN A 47 -1.05 -10.29 -13.64
CA ASN A 47 0.01 -10.47 -12.65
C ASN A 47 -0.31 -9.72 -11.34
N VAL A 48 -0.89 -8.52 -11.43
CA VAL A 48 -1.31 -7.75 -10.26
C VAL A 48 -2.46 -8.46 -9.52
N GLU A 49 -3.46 -8.99 -10.21
CA GLU A 49 -4.52 -9.79 -9.57
C GLU A 49 -3.95 -11.07 -8.92
N THR A 50 -3.02 -11.73 -9.62
CA THR A 50 -2.39 -12.97 -9.15
C THR A 50 -1.56 -12.73 -7.90
N MET A 51 -0.79 -11.64 -7.81
CA MET A 51 0.08 -11.41 -6.65
C MET A 51 -0.71 -11.25 -5.34
N PHE A 52 -1.89 -10.62 -5.37
CA PHE A 52 -2.76 -10.51 -4.19
C PHE A 52 -3.45 -11.82 -3.87
N THR A 53 -3.94 -12.52 -4.90
CA THR A 53 -4.61 -13.82 -4.72
C THR A 53 -3.66 -14.86 -4.12
N ASP A 54 -2.45 -14.97 -4.65
CA ASP A 54 -1.41 -15.89 -4.16
C ASP A 54 -0.97 -15.52 -2.74
N ALA A 55 -0.78 -14.23 -2.45
CA ALA A 55 -0.42 -13.78 -1.10
C ALA A 55 -1.49 -14.17 -0.08
N LYS A 56 -2.77 -13.88 -0.38
CA LYS A 56 -3.90 -14.24 0.49
C LYS A 56 -4.04 -15.74 0.69
N ALA A 57 -3.79 -16.54 -0.35
CA ALA A 57 -3.84 -18.00 -0.26
C ALA A 57 -2.72 -18.56 0.63
N ARG A 58 -1.55 -17.92 0.67
CA ARG A 58 -0.42 -18.31 1.53
C ARG A 58 -0.62 -17.86 2.98
N GLN A 59 -1.15 -16.67 3.19
CA GLN A 59 -1.30 -16.10 4.52
C GLN A 59 -2.53 -15.17 4.61
N ALA A 60 -3.49 -15.55 5.45
CA ALA A 60 -4.70 -14.76 5.67
C ALA A 60 -4.47 -13.51 6.54
N GLU A 61 -3.43 -13.54 7.38
CA GLU A 61 -3.06 -12.47 8.31
C GLU A 61 -1.58 -12.10 8.16
N THR A 62 -1.26 -10.81 8.30
CA THR A 62 0.12 -10.31 8.25
C THR A 62 0.88 -10.58 9.55
N PRO A 63 2.22 -10.41 9.63
CA PRO A 63 2.96 -10.59 10.89
C PRO A 63 2.58 -9.52 11.93
N LEU A 64 1.80 -8.52 11.52
CA LEU A 64 1.23 -7.47 12.35
C LEU A 64 -0.21 -7.81 12.82
N ASN A 65 -0.69 -9.03 12.55
CA ASN A 65 -2.05 -9.51 12.82
C ASN A 65 -3.14 -8.66 12.15
N THR A 66 -2.87 -8.18 10.94
CA THR A 66 -3.86 -7.46 10.12
C THR A 66 -4.41 -8.36 9.03
N PRO A 67 -5.65 -8.15 8.55
CA PRO A 67 -6.16 -8.88 7.39
C PRO A 67 -5.26 -8.70 6.17
N ALA A 68 -5.09 -9.74 5.36
CA ALA A 68 -4.45 -9.62 4.06
C ALA A 68 -5.30 -8.76 3.10
N ILE A 69 -4.66 -7.92 2.29
CA ILE A 69 -5.35 -7.21 1.21
C ILE A 69 -5.87 -8.23 0.20
N ALA A 70 -7.17 -8.12 -0.12
CA ALA A 70 -7.86 -9.14 -0.89
C ALA A 70 -7.56 -9.09 -2.40
N ASP A 71 -7.39 -7.89 -2.94
CA ASP A 71 -7.24 -7.64 -4.37
C ASP A 71 -6.65 -6.25 -4.64
N PHE A 72 -6.42 -5.97 -5.93
CA PHE A 72 -5.78 -4.73 -6.37
C PHE A 72 -6.58 -3.47 -6.02
N ASP A 73 -7.91 -3.53 -6.10
CA ASP A 73 -8.75 -2.37 -5.84
C ASP A 73 -8.73 -2.02 -4.34
N HIS A 74 -8.78 -3.04 -3.49
CA HIS A 74 -8.60 -2.89 -2.05
C HIS A 74 -7.22 -2.31 -1.72
N PHE A 75 -6.18 -2.72 -2.45
CA PHE A 75 -4.85 -2.11 -2.35
C PHE A 75 -4.85 -0.62 -2.73
N LEU A 76 -5.48 -0.24 -3.84
CA LEU A 76 -5.52 1.15 -4.31
C LEU A 76 -6.18 2.06 -3.27
N HIS A 77 -7.32 1.66 -2.71
CA HIS A 77 -7.98 2.43 -1.65
C HIS A 77 -7.15 2.49 -0.36
N SER A 78 -6.47 1.40 0.01
CA SER A 78 -5.57 1.40 1.17
C SER A 78 -4.40 2.36 0.98
N LEU A 79 -3.78 2.34 -0.20
CA LEU A 79 -2.69 3.23 -0.56
C LEU A 79 -3.15 4.69 -0.61
N ASN A 80 -4.34 4.95 -1.16
CA ASN A 80 -4.97 6.27 -1.22
C ASN A 80 -5.18 6.87 0.18
N LEU A 81 -5.61 6.08 1.15
CA LEU A 81 -5.72 6.53 2.55
C LEU A 81 -4.36 6.82 3.17
N ILE A 82 -3.36 5.96 2.97
CA ILE A 82 -2.01 6.13 3.54
C ILE A 82 -1.37 7.44 3.07
N VAL A 83 -1.39 7.71 1.76
CA VAL A 83 -0.68 8.88 1.20
C VAL A 83 -1.37 10.21 1.48
N GLN A 84 -2.58 10.18 2.06
CA GLN A 84 -3.34 11.34 2.53
C GLN A 84 -3.45 11.42 4.04
N THR A 85 -2.84 10.47 4.77
CA THR A 85 -2.83 10.45 6.22
C THR A 85 -1.45 10.87 6.71
N SER A 86 -1.40 11.83 7.63
CA SER A 86 -0.15 12.12 8.34
C SER A 86 0.22 10.87 9.14
N PRO A 87 1.40 10.25 8.92
CA PRO A 87 1.82 9.09 9.68
C PRO A 87 1.69 9.44 11.16
N ALA A 88 1.05 8.57 11.95
CA ALA A 88 1.07 8.72 13.39
C ALA A 88 2.55 8.90 13.79
N PHE A 89 2.91 10.07 14.33
CA PHE A 89 4.30 10.43 14.57
C PHE A 89 4.96 9.37 15.46
N TYR A 90 5.81 8.53 14.87
CA TYR A 90 6.74 7.70 15.62
C TYR A 90 7.96 8.55 15.92
N THR A 91 8.05 9.06 17.14
CA THR A 91 9.30 9.59 17.68
C THR A 91 10.05 8.42 18.34
N ASN A 92 11.33 8.23 18.01
CA ASN A 92 12.18 7.39 18.83
C ASN A 92 12.39 8.14 20.15
N GLY A 93 12.03 7.57 21.30
CA GLY A 93 12.01 8.28 22.60
C GLY A 93 13.34 8.88 23.11
N ALA A 94 14.41 8.90 22.30
CA ALA A 94 15.72 9.49 22.59
C ALA A 94 16.10 10.66 21.68
N SER A 95 15.57 10.77 20.46
CA SER A 95 15.72 11.96 19.60
C SER A 95 14.32 12.32 19.10
N GLN A 96 13.93 13.59 19.08
CA GLN A 96 12.62 13.97 18.48
C GLN A 96 12.67 13.88 16.94
N GLU A 97 13.41 12.93 16.41
CA GLU A 97 13.52 12.65 14.99
C GLU A 97 12.35 11.76 14.58
N ALA A 98 11.80 12.00 13.40
CA ALA A 98 10.90 11.03 12.78
C ALA A 98 11.67 9.72 12.66
N ALA A 99 11.25 8.68 13.38
CA ALA A 99 11.82 7.35 13.19
C ALA A 99 11.68 7.05 11.69
N GLY A 100 12.78 6.69 11.02
CA GLY A 100 12.92 6.57 9.55
C GLY A 100 12.03 5.51 8.88
N LEU A 101 10.74 5.51 9.19
CA LEU A 101 9.68 4.57 8.87
C LEU A 101 8.53 5.27 8.12
N ILE A 102 8.79 6.46 7.54
CA ILE A 102 7.79 7.18 6.72
C ILE A 102 7.25 6.24 5.64
N ALA A 103 8.08 5.40 4.99
CA ALA A 103 7.63 4.43 3.98
C ALA A 103 7.08 3.10 4.53
N PHE A 104 7.10 2.89 5.85
CA PHE A 104 6.82 1.58 6.47
C PHE A 104 5.37 1.08 6.24
N PRO A 105 4.32 1.93 6.23
CA PRO A 105 2.97 1.46 5.94
C PRO A 105 2.80 0.91 4.53
N ILE A 106 3.36 1.56 3.50
CA ILE A 106 3.28 1.09 2.11
C ILE A 106 4.04 -0.23 1.96
N ASN A 107 5.24 -0.32 2.54
CA ASN A 107 6.01 -1.57 2.53
C ASN A 107 5.26 -2.70 3.24
N ALA A 108 4.59 -2.41 4.36
CA ALA A 108 3.79 -3.41 5.08
C ALA A 108 2.58 -3.91 4.29
N LEU A 109 1.95 -3.07 3.46
CA LEU A 109 0.90 -3.51 2.54
C LEU A 109 1.45 -4.43 1.43
N LEU A 110 2.69 -4.18 1.00
CA LEU A 110 3.31 -4.85 -0.15
C LEU A 110 4.16 -6.08 0.20
N ASP A 111 4.53 -6.27 1.46
CA ASP A 111 5.48 -7.29 1.92
C ASP A 111 5.14 -8.69 1.36
N PHE A 112 3.88 -9.11 1.51
CA PHE A 112 3.43 -10.40 0.98
C PHE A 112 3.17 -10.44 -0.53
N PRO A 113 2.35 -9.56 -1.12
CA PRO A 113 2.09 -9.64 -2.56
C PRO A 113 3.37 -9.52 -3.38
N MET A 114 4.34 -8.70 -2.94
CA MET A 114 5.65 -8.59 -3.60
C MET A 114 6.49 -9.86 -3.49
N SER A 115 6.29 -10.70 -2.47
CA SER A 115 7.01 -11.97 -2.28
C SER A 115 6.51 -13.13 -3.17
N THR A 116 5.48 -12.90 -3.99
CA THR A 116 4.96 -13.89 -4.95
C THR A 116 5.72 -13.83 -6.28
N GLU A 117 5.65 -14.89 -7.10
CA GLU A 117 6.27 -14.87 -8.44
C GLU A 117 5.66 -13.78 -9.34
N ALA A 118 4.35 -13.60 -9.25
CA ALA A 118 3.63 -12.53 -9.93
C ALA A 118 4.05 -11.15 -9.40
N GLY A 119 4.22 -11.01 -8.08
CA GLY A 119 4.72 -9.79 -7.45
C GLY A 119 6.11 -9.41 -7.93
N TYR A 120 7.03 -10.36 -7.97
CA TYR A 120 8.37 -10.14 -8.54
C TYR A 120 8.30 -9.64 -9.99
N THR A 121 7.40 -10.21 -10.79
CA THR A 121 7.18 -9.78 -12.19
C THR A 121 6.62 -8.36 -12.27
N VAL A 122 5.65 -8.01 -11.42
CA VAL A 122 5.05 -6.67 -11.35
C VAL A 122 6.09 -5.62 -10.97
N PHE A 123 6.87 -5.84 -9.91
CA PHE A 123 7.87 -4.88 -9.43
C PHE A 123 9.17 -4.85 -10.26
N SER A 124 9.36 -5.83 -11.15
CA SER A 124 10.38 -5.76 -12.21
C SER A 124 9.98 -4.86 -13.37
N ASN A 125 8.70 -4.45 -13.48
CA ASN A 125 8.23 -3.58 -14.54
C ASN A 125 8.59 -2.11 -14.25
N SER A 126 9.38 -1.51 -15.15
CA SER A 126 9.81 -0.11 -15.01
C SER A 126 8.67 0.91 -15.01
N LEU A 127 7.52 0.62 -15.64
CA LEU A 127 6.35 1.49 -15.63
C LEU A 127 5.70 1.52 -14.24
N ILE A 128 5.60 0.37 -13.58
CA ILE A 128 5.10 0.27 -12.19
C ILE A 128 5.99 1.11 -11.28
N ASN A 129 7.32 0.92 -11.36
CA ASN A 129 8.27 1.66 -10.53
C ASN A 129 8.20 3.19 -10.76
N GLN A 130 7.94 3.62 -11.99
CA GLN A 130 7.71 5.04 -12.30
C GLN A 130 6.43 5.59 -11.66
N GLN A 131 5.33 4.84 -11.65
CA GLN A 131 4.10 5.29 -10.97
C GLN A 131 4.27 5.32 -9.45
N PHE A 132 4.92 4.32 -8.86
CA PHE A 132 5.24 4.36 -7.42
C PHE A 132 6.08 5.59 -7.07
N ARG A 133 7.03 5.99 -7.92
CA ARG A 133 7.77 7.24 -7.71
C ARG A 133 6.86 8.47 -7.67
N LYS A 134 5.86 8.56 -8.56
CA LYS A 134 4.89 9.67 -8.53
C LYS A 134 4.08 9.69 -7.24
N ILE A 135 3.60 8.52 -6.82
CA ILE A 135 2.82 8.36 -5.58
C ILE A 135 3.65 8.78 -4.36
N LEU A 136 4.90 8.32 -4.27
CA LEU A 136 5.80 8.68 -3.16
C LEU A 136 6.16 10.17 -3.17
N ASN A 137 6.34 10.77 -4.35
CA ASN A 137 6.56 12.22 -4.45
C ASN A 137 5.33 13.02 -4.00
N HIS A 138 4.13 12.60 -4.39
CA HIS A 138 2.88 13.23 -3.93
C HIS A 138 2.78 13.18 -2.40
N TRP A 139 3.07 12.01 -1.82
CA TRP A 139 3.06 11.87 -0.37
C TRP A 139 4.12 12.74 0.31
N SER A 140 5.33 12.83 -0.25
CA SER A 140 6.38 13.72 0.29
C SER A 140 5.92 15.17 0.38
N ILE A 141 5.22 15.67 -0.65
CA ILE A 141 4.67 17.04 -0.66
C ILE A 141 3.61 17.21 0.44
N PHE A 142 2.70 16.24 0.59
CA PHE A 142 1.70 16.25 1.65
C PHE A 142 2.34 16.24 3.07
N LEU A 143 3.46 15.55 3.24
CA LEU A 143 4.17 15.50 4.53
C LEU A 143 4.94 16.79 4.87
N GLU A 144 5.27 17.60 3.86
CA GLU A 144 5.94 18.88 4.02
C GLU A 144 4.98 20.05 4.28
N SER A 145 3.66 19.85 4.06
CA SER A 145 2.60 20.87 4.24
C SER A 145 2.01 20.88 5.65
#